data_AF-A0A212F9V6-F1
#
_entry.id   AF-A0A212F9V6-F1
#
_cell.length_a   1.000
_cell.length_b   1.000
_cell.length_c   1.000
_cell.angle_alpha   90.00
_cell.angle_beta   90.00
_cell.angle_gamma   90.00
#
_symmetry.space_group_name_H-M   'P 1'
#
loop_
_entity.id
_entity.type
_entity.pdbx_description
1 polymer ?
#
loop_
_entity_poly.entity_id
_entity_poly.type
_entity_poly.pdbx_seq_one_letter_code
_entity_poly.pdbx_strand_id
1 'polypeptide(L)'
;MAPDPSGGSPSDMTDHVDNRGKALLTPIPSNSQAFLHTFAKNYSDKNGNDVTRDVRKGRRTFVFWILVFLLLVTAVGNLVLTFSILGVLRLGSGLESMEFLPLHDAVKFLGDTNLDNIYKKDGLIESFRDTPLSITSENGSVLITLQTRAPRSETKLIVNTTGVFIKGVTTFNINDPDSGVQLFSSGNPEVTVNENLNSLNARQVSTKRISSPVDEDLVFRSDASAYLRGAEGTHMESKELYWSADQDIHLRSANGSVILSGKEGVFVDVRYLPIALPSKEHHGTGQFKVCVCMPQGKLFRIAVPDGQRVTCSHINTTGDLNPCG
;
A
#
# COMPACT_ATOMS: atom_id res chain seq x y z
N MET A 1 57.52 -23.67 -5.38
CA MET A 1 57.32 -24.95 -6.06
C MET A 1 56.16 -24.75 -7.01
N ALA A 2 56.48 -24.53 -8.28
CA ALA A 2 55.56 -24.50 -9.42
C ALA A 2 55.40 -25.96 -9.94
N PRO A 3 54.56 -26.29 -10.95
CA PRO A 3 54.54 -25.59 -12.25
C PRO A 3 53.16 -25.40 -12.93
N ASP A 4 53.12 -24.35 -13.76
CA ASP A 4 52.31 -24.20 -14.99
C ASP A 4 52.80 -25.21 -16.07
N PRO A 5 52.01 -25.53 -17.12
CA PRO A 5 52.15 -24.82 -18.42
C PRO A 5 50.85 -24.83 -19.27
N SER A 6 50.66 -24.15 -20.41
CA SER A 6 51.25 -23.00 -21.11
C SER A 6 50.46 -22.81 -22.43
N GLY A 7 50.57 -21.62 -23.04
CA GLY A 7 50.26 -21.32 -24.45
C GLY A 7 49.12 -20.31 -24.59
N GLY A 8 49.29 -19.02 -24.95
CA GLY A 8 50.30 -18.30 -25.77
C GLY A 8 49.57 -17.76 -27.03
N SER A 9 49.76 -16.57 -27.60
CA SER A 9 50.44 -15.29 -27.31
C SER A 9 50.02 -14.32 -28.48
N PRO A 10 50.62 -13.11 -28.74
CA PRO A 10 49.87 -11.87 -29.07
C PRO A 10 50.28 -11.21 -30.42
N SER A 11 49.79 -9.97 -30.66
CA SER A 11 50.09 -8.95 -31.72
C SER A 11 48.82 -8.59 -32.50
N ASP A 12 48.47 -7.32 -32.72
CA ASP A 12 49.25 -6.35 -33.47
C ASP A 12 48.80 -4.90 -33.15
N MET A 13 49.78 -4.00 -33.01
CA MET A 13 49.61 -2.55 -32.95
C MET A 13 50.78 -1.98 -33.74
N THR A 14 50.47 -1.36 -34.88
CA THR A 14 51.43 -0.58 -35.65
C THR A 14 50.79 0.71 -36.16
N ASP A 15 51.22 1.82 -35.56
CA ASP A 15 51.15 3.15 -36.12
C ASP A 15 52.22 3.30 -37.21
N HIS A 16 51.89 3.93 -38.34
CA HIS A 16 52.85 4.77 -39.08
C HIS A 16 52.14 5.85 -39.92
N VAL A 17 52.56 7.08 -39.65
CA VAL A 17 52.29 8.33 -40.36
C VAL A 17 53.22 8.46 -41.57
N ASP A 18 52.74 8.84 -42.76
CA ASP A 18 53.46 9.79 -43.64
C ASP A 18 52.57 10.45 -44.72
N ASN A 19 53.11 11.54 -45.24
CA ASN A 19 52.55 12.74 -45.86
C ASN A 19 52.42 12.73 -47.41
N ARG A 20 51.58 13.67 -47.88
CA ARG A 20 51.73 14.54 -49.07
C ARG A 20 51.76 13.94 -50.51
N GLY A 21 50.69 14.23 -51.25
CA GLY A 21 50.75 15.25 -52.31
C GLY A 21 50.74 14.83 -53.79
N LYS A 22 49.74 15.39 -54.51
CA LYS A 22 49.71 15.86 -55.93
C LYS A 22 49.19 14.92 -57.06
N ALA A 23 48.04 15.35 -57.58
CA ALA A 23 47.75 15.75 -58.96
C ALA A 23 47.06 14.76 -59.95
N LEU A 24 46.17 15.39 -60.73
CA LEU A 24 45.60 15.01 -62.04
C LEU A 24 44.37 14.10 -62.09
N LEU A 25 43.19 14.72 -62.04
CA LEU A 25 42.11 14.35 -62.96
C LEU A 25 41.64 15.60 -63.71
N THR A 26 41.89 15.54 -65.01
CA THR A 26 41.57 16.46 -66.10
C THR A 26 40.06 16.68 -66.25
N PRO A 27 39.60 17.91 -66.55
CA PRO A 27 38.25 18.15 -67.03
C PRO A 27 38.18 17.92 -68.55
N ILE A 28 37.12 17.26 -69.01
CA ILE A 28 36.70 17.17 -70.43
C ILE A 28 35.31 17.83 -70.54
N PRO A 29 35.00 18.52 -71.66
CA PRO A 29 34.30 19.80 -71.62
C PRO A 29 32.80 19.67 -71.88
N SER A 30 32.03 20.59 -71.31
CA SER A 30 30.68 20.91 -71.79
C SER A 30 30.69 22.30 -72.43
N ASN A 31 30.86 22.30 -73.75
CA ASN A 31 30.42 23.38 -74.61
C ASN A 31 28.89 23.54 -74.47
N SER A 32 28.43 24.71 -74.06
CA SER A 32 27.25 25.34 -74.67
C SER A 32 27.18 26.79 -74.23
N GLN A 33 27.60 27.66 -75.15
CA GLN A 33 27.33 29.08 -75.12
C GLN A 33 25.83 29.30 -75.32
N ALA A 34 25.21 30.05 -74.41
CA ALA A 34 23.93 30.70 -74.65
C ALA A 34 23.98 32.11 -74.05
N PHE A 35 24.51 33.03 -74.86
CA PHE A 35 23.93 34.33 -75.18
C PHE A 35 23.11 35.05 -74.07
N LEU A 36 23.71 36.08 -73.46
CA LEU A 36 23.03 37.36 -73.16
C LEU A 36 24.07 38.42 -72.72
N HIS A 37 24.74 39.00 -73.72
CA HIS A 37 25.47 40.26 -73.55
C HIS A 37 24.45 41.39 -73.41
N THR A 38 24.19 41.85 -72.18
CA THR A 38 23.41 43.07 -71.97
C THR A 38 24.37 44.26 -71.97
N PHE A 39 24.23 45.11 -73.00
CA PHE A 39 24.95 46.37 -73.17
C PHE A 39 24.73 47.31 -71.98
N ALA A 40 25.77 47.58 -71.19
CA ALA A 40 25.82 48.73 -70.30
C ALA A 40 26.42 49.92 -71.08
N LYS A 41 25.58 50.69 -71.77
CA LYS A 41 25.96 52.00 -72.30
C LYS A 41 26.01 53.00 -71.15
N ASN A 42 27.17 53.59 -70.89
CA ASN A 42 27.30 54.76 -70.04
C ASN A 42 26.67 55.95 -70.77
N TYR A 43 25.59 56.50 -70.20
CA TYR A 43 24.94 57.72 -70.68
C TYR A 43 25.39 58.88 -69.79
N SER A 44 26.00 59.90 -70.41
CA SER A 44 26.41 61.15 -69.77
C SER A 44 25.56 62.27 -70.35
N ASP A 45 24.89 63.03 -69.49
CA ASP A 45 24.13 64.22 -69.90
C ASP A 45 25.10 65.36 -70.25
N LYS A 46 24.71 66.23 -71.19
CA LYS A 46 25.47 67.35 -71.76
C LYS A 46 25.88 68.44 -70.75
N ASN A 47 25.61 68.24 -69.47
CA ASN A 47 26.04 69.14 -68.39
C ASN A 47 27.08 68.53 -67.43
N GLY A 48 27.69 67.39 -67.78
CA GLY A 48 28.89 66.89 -67.10
C GLY A 48 28.67 66.28 -65.71
N ASN A 49 27.42 65.93 -65.37
CA ASN A 49 27.08 65.31 -64.10
C ASN A 49 26.95 63.79 -64.28
N ASP A 50 27.74 63.04 -63.54
CA ASP A 50 27.90 61.59 -63.65
C ASP A 50 26.70 60.85 -63.00
N VAL A 51 25.60 60.69 -63.74
CA VAL A 51 24.32 60.12 -63.24
C VAL A 51 24.45 58.66 -62.76
N THR A 52 25.51 57.97 -63.16
CA THR A 52 25.74 56.57 -62.78
C THR A 52 26.17 56.41 -61.32
N ARG A 53 26.70 57.47 -60.69
CA ARG A 53 27.23 57.41 -59.33
C ARG A 53 26.12 57.44 -58.28
N ASP A 54 25.04 58.18 -58.53
CA ASP A 54 23.90 58.26 -57.60
C ASP A 54 23.03 57.00 -57.64
N VAL A 55 22.85 56.39 -58.82
CA VAL A 55 22.10 55.12 -58.96
C VAL A 55 22.83 53.95 -58.31
N ARG A 56 24.17 53.88 -58.40
CA ARG A 56 24.98 52.85 -57.71
C ARG A 56 25.04 53.03 -56.20
N LYS A 57 24.98 54.28 -55.71
CA LYS A 57 24.96 54.60 -54.28
C LYS A 57 23.61 54.24 -53.66
N GLY A 58 22.49 54.54 -54.34
CA GLY A 58 21.14 54.16 -53.92
C GLY A 58 20.89 52.64 -53.88
N ARG A 59 21.45 51.88 -54.84
CA ARG A 59 21.29 50.41 -54.91
C ARG A 59 21.96 49.66 -53.76
N ARG A 60 23.08 50.17 -53.23
CA ARG A 60 23.74 49.62 -52.03
C ARG A 60 22.93 49.85 -50.76
N THR A 61 22.32 51.04 -50.64
CA THR A 61 21.41 51.37 -49.53
C THR A 61 20.15 50.52 -49.59
N PHE A 62 19.60 50.26 -50.78
CA PHE A 62 18.43 49.41 -50.96
C PHE A 62 18.68 47.94 -50.56
N VAL A 63 19.82 47.37 -50.95
CA VAL A 63 20.22 46.01 -50.53
C VAL A 63 20.39 45.94 -49.01
N PHE A 64 20.96 46.98 -48.39
CA PHE A 64 21.07 47.08 -46.94
C PHE A 64 19.70 47.07 -46.26
N TRP A 65 18.74 47.88 -46.72
CA TRP A 65 17.38 47.90 -46.17
C TRP A 65 16.62 46.59 -46.37
N ILE A 66 16.81 45.90 -47.50
CA ILE A 66 16.24 44.57 -47.72
C ILE A 66 16.81 43.55 -46.74
N LEU A 67 18.13 43.57 -46.52
CA LEU A 67 18.78 42.66 -45.57
C LEU A 67 18.31 42.93 -44.13
N VAL A 68 18.19 44.19 -43.74
CA VAL A 68 17.62 44.58 -42.43
C VAL A 68 16.18 44.11 -42.29
N PHE A 69 15.36 44.25 -43.34
CA PHE A 69 13.98 43.77 -43.34
C PHE A 69 13.91 42.24 -43.23
N LEU A 70 14.75 41.50 -43.97
CA LEU A 70 14.82 40.03 -43.89
C LEU A 70 15.26 39.57 -42.50
N LEU A 71 16.22 40.26 -41.89
CA LEU A 71 16.66 40.00 -40.52
C LEU A 71 15.54 40.28 -39.51
N LEU A 72 14.79 41.37 -39.68
CA LEU A 72 13.63 41.69 -38.86
C LEU A 72 12.54 40.63 -38.99
N VAL A 73 12.21 40.17 -40.20
CA VAL A 73 11.26 39.08 -40.43
C VAL A 73 11.74 37.78 -39.78
N THR A 74 13.04 37.49 -39.86
CA THR A 74 13.63 36.30 -39.22
C THR A 74 13.57 36.40 -37.69
N ALA A 75 13.85 37.58 -37.14
CA ALA A 75 13.75 37.84 -35.70
C ALA A 75 12.31 37.71 -35.20
N VAL A 76 11.35 38.29 -35.93
CA VAL A 76 9.92 38.18 -35.61
C VAL A 76 9.43 36.74 -35.77
N GLY A 77 9.86 36.03 -36.81
CA GLY A 77 9.54 34.61 -37.00
C GLY A 77 10.06 33.75 -35.84
N ASN A 78 11.31 33.95 -35.43
CA ASN A 78 11.89 33.27 -34.28
C ASN A 78 11.17 33.65 -32.97
N LEU A 79 10.76 34.91 -32.81
CA LEU A 79 9.99 35.38 -31.66
C LEU A 79 8.63 34.66 -31.59
N VAL A 80 7.89 34.64 -32.70
CA VAL A 80 6.58 33.95 -32.80
C VAL A 80 6.73 32.46 -32.56
N LEU A 81 7.77 31.83 -33.11
CA LEU A 81 8.05 30.41 -32.89
C LEU A 81 8.38 30.12 -31.43
N THR A 82 9.15 30.98 -30.78
CA THR A 82 9.44 30.89 -29.33
C THR A 82 8.16 31.04 -28.50
N PHE A 83 7.31 32.04 -28.80
CA PHE A 83 6.01 32.19 -28.14
C PHE A 83 5.07 31.00 -28.38
N SER A 84 5.06 30.45 -29.59
CA SER A 84 4.25 29.27 -29.93
C SER A 84 4.73 28.05 -29.17
N ILE A 85 6.05 27.83 -29.08
CA ILE A 85 6.64 26.75 -28.26
C ILE A 85 6.28 26.95 -26.79
N LEU A 86 6.39 28.16 -26.24
CA LEU A 86 6.00 28.45 -24.86
C LEU A 86 4.51 28.18 -24.60
N GLY A 87 3.63 28.50 -25.55
CA GLY A 87 2.20 28.21 -25.47
C GLY A 87 1.88 26.71 -25.53
N VAL A 88 2.50 25.97 -26.45
CA VAL A 88 2.30 24.52 -26.62
C VAL A 88 2.91 23.71 -25.47
N LEU A 89 4.06 24.13 -24.95
CA LEU A 89 4.68 23.52 -23.75
C LEU A 89 3.85 23.72 -22.48
N ARG A 90 2.69 24.40 -22.55
CA ARG A 90 1.78 24.62 -21.42
C ARG A 90 2.49 25.21 -20.19
N LEU A 91 3.55 25.97 -20.41
CA LEU A 91 4.22 26.72 -19.35
C LEU A 91 3.30 27.81 -18.76
N GLY A 92 2.19 28.15 -19.45
CA GLY A 92 1.15 29.04 -18.92
C GLY A 92 0.10 28.34 -18.06
N SER A 93 -0.50 27.23 -18.55
CA SER A 93 -1.69 26.63 -17.92
C SER A 93 -1.39 25.67 -16.75
N GLY A 94 -0.13 25.23 -16.57
CA GLY A 94 0.29 24.41 -15.42
C GLY A 94 1.02 25.18 -14.31
N LEU A 95 1.44 26.42 -14.58
CA LEU A 95 2.09 27.32 -13.61
C LEU A 95 1.16 28.42 -13.09
N GLU A 96 -0.02 28.61 -13.70
CA GLU A 96 -1.05 29.54 -13.20
C GLU A 96 -1.48 29.20 -11.76
N SER A 97 -1.32 27.93 -11.37
CA SER A 97 -1.61 27.44 -10.04
C SER A 97 -0.38 27.31 -9.13
N MET A 98 0.83 27.74 -9.50
CA MET A 98 2.04 27.54 -8.66
C MET A 98 2.63 28.85 -8.15
N GLU A 99 2.64 29.03 -6.83
CA GLU A 99 3.24 30.18 -6.16
C GLU A 99 4.43 29.70 -5.30
N PHE A 100 5.61 30.27 -5.53
CA PHE A 100 6.77 30.04 -4.68
C PHE A 100 6.71 30.97 -3.48
N LEU A 101 6.77 30.42 -2.26
CA LEU A 101 6.85 31.19 -1.03
C LEU A 101 8.30 31.16 -0.52
N PRO A 102 9.15 32.12 -0.94
CA PRO A 102 10.58 32.12 -0.59
C PRO A 102 10.84 32.28 0.91
N LEU A 103 9.89 32.82 1.68
CA LEU A 103 10.01 32.92 3.13
C LEU A 103 9.87 31.56 3.85
N HIS A 104 9.16 30.60 3.25
CA HIS A 104 8.82 29.32 3.89
C HIS A 104 9.44 28.11 3.15
N ASP A 105 10.27 28.36 2.12
CA ASP A 105 10.83 27.35 1.22
C ASP A 105 9.77 26.34 0.74
N ALA A 106 8.57 26.86 0.46
CA ALA A 106 7.40 26.07 0.13
C ALA A 106 6.86 26.44 -1.25
N VAL A 107 6.35 25.44 -1.96
CA VAL A 107 5.61 25.63 -3.21
C VAL A 107 4.13 25.46 -2.90
N LYS A 108 3.34 26.47 -3.23
CA LYS A 108 1.91 26.48 -3.05
C LYS A 108 1.24 26.17 -4.38
N PHE A 109 0.35 25.18 -4.36
CA PHE A 109 -0.51 24.83 -5.48
C PHE A 109 -1.91 25.44 -5.26
N LEU A 110 -2.41 26.16 -6.25
CA LEU A 110 -3.67 26.90 -6.26
C LEU A 110 -4.66 26.19 -7.18
N GLY A 111 -5.56 25.39 -6.60
CA GLY A 111 -6.54 24.60 -7.35
C GLY A 111 -5.99 23.27 -7.87
N ASP A 112 -6.74 22.66 -8.79
CA ASP A 112 -6.46 21.31 -9.26
C ASP A 112 -5.19 21.27 -10.11
N THR A 113 -4.18 20.56 -9.61
CA THR A 113 -2.88 20.44 -10.27
C THR A 113 -2.61 18.98 -10.56
N ASN A 114 -2.40 18.66 -11.84
CA ASN A 114 -2.05 17.31 -12.26
C ASN A 114 -0.52 17.13 -12.24
N LEU A 115 -0.03 16.31 -11.32
CA LEU A 115 1.39 16.02 -11.13
C LEU A 115 1.60 14.51 -11.23
N ASP A 116 2.51 14.09 -12.11
CA ASP A 116 2.82 12.67 -12.33
C ASP A 116 3.70 12.10 -11.20
N ASN A 117 4.81 12.76 -10.89
CA ASN A 117 5.75 12.34 -9.85
C ASN A 117 6.17 13.53 -8.99
N ILE A 118 5.92 13.45 -7.67
CA ILE A 118 6.32 14.47 -6.71
C ILE A 118 7.44 13.90 -5.85
N TYR A 119 8.59 14.57 -5.86
CA TYR A 119 9.70 14.24 -4.97
C TYR A 119 9.90 15.34 -3.94
N LYS A 120 9.73 14.99 -2.67
CA LYS A 120 9.83 15.92 -1.55
C LYS A 120 10.77 15.34 -0.49
N LYS A 121 11.85 16.08 -0.18
CA LYS A 121 12.94 15.59 0.69
C LYS A 121 12.58 15.54 2.16
N ASP A 122 11.78 16.49 2.62
CA ASP A 122 11.28 16.60 3.99
C ASP A 122 9.99 15.80 4.22
N GLY A 123 9.38 15.26 3.15
CA GLY A 123 8.22 14.37 3.22
C GLY A 123 6.93 15.02 3.75
N LEU A 124 6.93 16.33 3.98
CA LEU A 124 5.82 17.05 4.59
C LEU A 124 4.81 17.50 3.52
N ILE A 125 3.62 16.93 3.46
CA ILE A 125 2.58 17.39 2.53
C ILE A 125 1.41 17.86 3.37
N GLU A 126 1.13 19.17 3.32
CA GLU A 126 0.17 19.83 4.18
C GLU A 126 -0.86 20.60 3.36
N SER A 127 -2.00 20.83 3.99
CA SER A 127 -3.11 21.62 3.46
C SER A 127 -3.26 22.90 4.27
N PHE A 128 -4.05 23.85 3.77
CA PHE A 128 -4.41 25.03 4.55
C PHE A 128 -5.40 24.66 5.65
N ARG A 129 -5.40 25.43 6.75
CA ARG A 129 -6.17 25.18 7.98
C ARG A 129 -7.66 24.85 7.75
N ASP A 130 -8.26 25.39 6.69
CA ASP A 130 -9.67 25.24 6.36
C ASP A 130 -9.92 24.61 4.98
N THR A 131 -8.89 23.97 4.40
CA THR A 131 -8.99 23.36 3.07
C THR A 131 -8.36 21.97 3.12
N PRO A 132 -9.13 20.88 2.94
CA PRO A 132 -8.57 19.53 2.97
C PRO A 132 -7.64 19.30 1.78
N LEU A 133 -6.53 18.61 2.00
CA LEU A 133 -5.69 18.09 0.92
C LEU A 133 -6.35 16.85 0.33
N SER A 134 -6.73 16.94 -0.94
CA SER A 134 -7.22 15.81 -1.72
C SER A 134 -6.14 15.34 -2.69
N ILE A 135 -5.74 14.08 -2.61
CA ILE A 135 -4.85 13.44 -3.57
C ILE A 135 -5.66 12.36 -4.28
N THR A 136 -5.94 12.59 -5.56
CA THR A 136 -6.76 11.70 -6.39
C THR A 136 -5.97 11.15 -7.55
N SER A 137 -6.28 9.93 -7.97
CA SER A 137 -5.72 9.32 -9.17
C SER A 137 -6.88 8.86 -10.06
N GLU A 138 -6.88 9.30 -11.32
CA GLU A 138 -7.83 8.82 -12.32
C GLU A 138 -7.36 7.47 -12.86
N ASN A 139 -8.13 6.40 -12.60
CA ASN A 139 -7.84 5.04 -13.07
C ASN A 139 -6.46 4.49 -12.66
N GLY A 140 -5.93 4.94 -11.52
CA GLY A 140 -4.62 4.54 -11.03
C GLY A 140 -4.56 4.34 -9.52
N SER A 141 -3.34 4.26 -9.01
CA SER A 141 -3.05 4.11 -7.59
C SER A 141 -2.07 5.18 -7.14
N VAL A 142 -2.30 5.74 -5.94
CA VAL A 142 -1.37 6.68 -5.32
C VAL A 142 -0.32 5.88 -4.55
N LEU A 143 0.95 6.07 -4.90
CA LEU A 143 2.08 5.33 -4.31
C LEU A 143 2.98 6.31 -3.56
N ILE A 144 3.05 6.18 -2.23
CA ILE A 144 4.00 6.93 -1.42
C ILE A 144 5.19 6.04 -1.12
N THR A 145 6.33 6.43 -1.69
CA THR A 145 7.59 5.72 -1.58
C THR A 145 8.55 6.53 -0.74
N LEU A 146 9.02 5.95 0.36
CA LEU A 146 10.03 6.57 1.22
C LEU A 146 11.42 6.08 0.83
N GLN A 147 12.29 7.02 0.50
CA GLN A 147 13.68 6.75 0.17
C GLN A 147 14.53 6.84 1.45
N THR A 148 14.62 5.74 2.19
CA THR A 148 15.37 5.71 3.47
C THR A 148 16.87 5.57 3.26
N ARG A 149 17.33 4.79 2.28
CA ARG A 149 18.75 4.60 1.97
C ARG A 149 18.95 4.16 0.51
N ALA A 150 19.77 4.87 -0.26
CA ALA A 150 20.13 4.42 -1.60
C ALA A 150 20.86 3.05 -1.53
N PRO A 151 20.49 2.05 -2.36
CA PRO A 151 19.61 2.10 -3.54
C PRO A 151 18.19 1.53 -3.30
N ARG A 152 17.74 1.35 -2.06
CA ARG A 152 16.43 0.73 -1.76
C ARG A 152 15.38 1.79 -1.45
N SER A 153 14.50 2.03 -2.40
CA SER A 153 13.23 2.70 -2.18
C SER A 153 12.17 1.65 -1.86
N GLU A 154 11.37 1.89 -0.82
CA GLU A 154 10.28 1.00 -0.44
C GLU A 154 8.96 1.77 -0.46
N THR A 155 7.97 1.25 -1.19
CA THR A 155 6.61 1.79 -1.17
C THR A 155 5.97 1.44 0.17
N LYS A 156 5.68 2.48 0.96
CA LYS A 156 5.14 2.32 2.31
C LYS A 156 3.63 2.47 2.36
N LEU A 157 3.05 3.28 1.48
CA LEU A 157 1.61 3.49 1.40
C LEU A 157 1.13 3.38 -0.05
N ILE A 158 0.10 2.58 -0.26
CA ILE A 158 -0.54 2.32 -1.55
C ILE A 158 -2.03 2.60 -1.38
N VAL A 159 -2.57 3.53 -2.15
CA VAL A 159 -4.00 3.79 -2.23
C VAL A 159 -4.48 3.37 -3.60
N ASN A 160 -5.35 2.36 -3.67
CA ASN A 160 -5.95 1.86 -4.90
C ASN A 160 -7.47 1.72 -4.71
N THR A 161 -8.18 1.45 -5.80
CA THR A 161 -9.60 1.07 -5.85
C THR A 161 -9.97 -0.08 -4.91
N THR A 162 -9.03 -0.99 -4.61
CA THR A 162 -9.25 -2.13 -3.70
C THR A 162 -9.06 -1.78 -2.22
N GLY A 163 -8.47 -0.62 -1.90
CA GLY A 163 -8.25 -0.18 -0.53
C GLY A 163 -6.93 0.55 -0.30
N VAL A 164 -6.67 0.84 0.97
CA VAL A 164 -5.44 1.50 1.47
C VAL A 164 -4.55 0.45 2.13
N PHE A 165 -3.32 0.31 1.63
CA PHE A 165 -2.33 -0.64 2.15
C PHE A 165 -1.11 0.10 2.68
N ILE A 166 -0.77 -0.17 3.94
CA ILE A 166 0.39 0.42 4.60
C ILE A 166 1.35 -0.72 4.98
N LYS A 167 2.61 -0.65 4.52
CA LYS A 167 3.61 -1.72 4.70
C LYS A 167 4.94 -1.14 5.16
N GLY A 168 5.61 -1.85 6.07
CA GLY A 168 6.98 -1.52 6.48
C GLY A 168 7.13 -0.18 7.18
N VAL A 169 6.10 0.30 7.88
CA VAL A 169 6.14 1.48 8.74
C VAL A 169 6.23 1.05 10.20
N THR A 170 6.98 1.79 11.02
CA THR A 170 7.10 1.53 12.46
C THR A 170 5.84 1.95 13.20
N THR A 171 5.30 3.12 12.85
CA THR A 171 4.12 3.70 13.47
C THR A 171 3.32 4.44 12.39
N PHE A 172 2.02 4.18 12.35
CA PHE A 172 1.05 4.93 11.57
C PHE A 172 -0.02 5.45 12.52
N ASN A 173 -0.19 6.77 12.53
CA ASN A 173 -1.09 7.46 13.44
C ASN A 173 -2.10 8.26 12.61
N ILE A 174 -3.37 8.15 12.99
CA ILE A 174 -4.43 9.03 12.49
C ILE A 174 -4.86 9.87 13.67
N ASN A 175 -4.79 11.20 13.51
CA ASN A 175 -5.20 12.16 14.51
C ASN A 175 -6.42 12.92 13.99
N ASP A 176 -7.34 13.23 14.88
CA ASP A 176 -8.46 14.12 14.60
C ASP A 176 -7.93 15.55 14.32
N PRO A 177 -8.26 16.17 13.17
CA PRO A 177 -7.77 17.51 12.82
C PRO A 177 -8.21 18.59 13.81
N ASP A 178 -9.40 18.48 14.42
CA ASP A 178 -9.97 19.54 15.26
C ASP A 178 -9.53 19.41 16.72
N SER A 179 -9.56 18.19 17.27
CA SER A 179 -9.20 17.95 18.68
C SER A 179 -7.72 17.60 18.89
N GLY A 180 -7.00 17.20 17.83
CA GLY A 180 -5.64 16.68 17.92
C GLY A 180 -5.54 15.31 18.60
N VAL A 181 -6.67 14.69 18.96
CA VAL A 181 -6.71 13.39 19.61
C VAL A 181 -6.33 12.29 18.61
N GLN A 182 -5.46 11.38 19.03
CA GLN A 182 -5.10 10.23 18.22
C GLN A 182 -6.27 9.24 18.14
N LEU A 183 -6.85 9.10 16.94
CA LEU A 183 -7.95 8.18 16.64
C LEU A 183 -7.46 6.75 16.38
N PHE A 184 -6.28 6.62 15.77
CA PHE A 184 -5.69 5.33 15.45
C PHE A 184 -4.17 5.34 15.62
N SER A 185 -3.62 4.23 16.09
CA SER A 185 -2.19 3.98 16.18
C SER A 185 -1.88 2.56 15.75
N SER A 186 -0.95 2.36 14.83
CA SER A 186 -0.40 1.02 14.59
C SER A 186 0.59 0.59 15.67
N GLY A 187 1.07 1.52 16.52
CA GLY A 187 2.02 1.24 17.59
C GLY A 187 1.38 0.61 18.83
N ASN A 188 0.11 0.95 19.09
CA ASN A 188 -0.70 0.38 20.16
C ASN A 188 -2.03 -0.10 19.55
N PRO A 189 -2.22 -1.42 19.31
CA PRO A 189 -3.39 -1.96 18.63
C PRO A 189 -4.66 -1.96 19.52
N GLU A 190 -4.69 -1.17 20.58
CA GLU A 190 -5.85 -1.01 21.44
C GLU A 190 -6.80 -0.01 20.77
N VAL A 191 -7.90 -0.54 20.23
CA VAL A 191 -8.94 0.26 19.58
C VAL A 191 -10.13 0.34 20.52
N THR A 192 -10.52 1.56 20.88
CA THR A 192 -11.78 1.82 21.55
C THR A 192 -12.87 1.94 20.50
N VAL A 193 -13.83 1.02 20.53
CA VAL A 193 -14.96 1.05 19.60
C VAL A 193 -16.15 1.66 20.31
N ASN A 194 -16.58 2.82 19.82
CA ASN A 194 -17.71 3.56 20.37
C ASN A 194 -19.07 3.17 19.74
N GLU A 195 -19.04 2.32 18.72
CA GLU A 195 -20.23 1.87 17.98
C GLU A 195 -20.53 0.39 18.22
N ASN A 196 -21.78 0.01 18.01
CA ASN A 196 -22.20 -1.38 18.10
C ASN A 196 -21.64 -2.16 16.91
N LEU A 197 -20.86 -3.21 17.19
CA LEU A 197 -20.31 -4.09 16.18
C LEU A 197 -21.14 -5.37 16.05
N ASN A 198 -21.47 -5.74 14.81
CA ASN A 198 -22.14 -7.02 14.52
C ASN A 198 -21.15 -8.20 14.49
N SER A 199 -19.89 -7.95 14.12
CA SER A 199 -18.86 -8.99 14.04
C SER A 199 -17.52 -8.41 14.46
N LEU A 200 -16.82 -9.11 15.37
CA LEU A 200 -15.51 -8.73 15.87
C LEU A 200 -14.58 -9.94 15.85
N ASN A 201 -13.46 -9.82 15.14
CA ASN A 201 -12.36 -10.78 15.20
C ASN A 201 -11.18 -10.13 15.92
N ALA A 202 -10.93 -10.56 17.15
CA ALA A 202 -9.87 -10.03 18.00
C ALA A 202 -9.26 -11.12 18.87
N ARG A 203 -7.98 -10.96 19.22
CA ARG A 203 -7.27 -11.89 20.13
C ARG A 203 -7.74 -11.77 21.58
N GLN A 204 -8.11 -10.56 22.00
CA GLN A 204 -8.57 -10.27 23.34
C GLN A 204 -9.59 -9.13 23.27
N VAL A 205 -10.68 -9.28 24.01
CA VAL A 205 -11.74 -8.27 24.12
C VAL A 205 -11.97 -8.02 25.60
N SER A 206 -11.93 -6.75 26.01
CA SER A 206 -12.28 -6.32 27.36
C SER A 206 -13.52 -5.45 27.28
N THR A 207 -14.63 -5.94 27.83
CA THR A 207 -15.91 -5.22 27.83
C THR A 207 -16.71 -5.57 29.07
N LYS A 208 -17.63 -4.68 29.45
CA LYS A 208 -18.56 -4.89 30.56
C LYS A 208 -19.69 -5.83 30.20
N ARG A 209 -20.11 -5.86 28.93
CA ARG A 209 -21.26 -6.63 28.46
C ARG A 209 -21.08 -7.04 27.01
N ILE A 210 -21.48 -8.26 26.71
CA ILE A 210 -21.65 -8.79 25.35
C ILE A 210 -23.09 -9.30 25.28
N SER A 211 -23.84 -8.89 24.27
CA SER A 211 -25.22 -9.34 24.04
C SER A 211 -25.50 -9.35 22.55
N SER A 212 -26.22 -10.36 22.07
CA SER A 212 -26.78 -10.33 20.72
C SER A 212 -27.98 -9.39 20.63
N PRO A 213 -28.34 -8.98 19.41
CA PRO A 213 -29.67 -8.46 19.09
C PRO A 213 -30.79 -9.43 19.51
N VAL A 214 -32.02 -8.91 19.63
CA VAL A 214 -33.18 -9.67 20.13
C VAL A 214 -33.51 -10.90 19.26
N ASP A 215 -33.25 -10.80 17.95
CA ASP A 215 -33.63 -11.80 16.96
C ASP A 215 -32.43 -12.55 16.36
N GLU A 216 -31.25 -12.47 16.99
CA GLU A 216 -30.02 -13.06 16.48
C GLU A 216 -29.25 -13.84 17.56
N ASP A 217 -28.53 -14.87 17.11
CA ASP A 217 -27.70 -15.70 17.97
C ASP A 217 -26.33 -15.06 18.24
N LEU A 218 -25.86 -15.15 19.49
CA LEU A 218 -24.50 -14.76 19.86
C LEU A 218 -23.55 -15.95 19.75
N VAL A 219 -22.62 -15.90 18.80
CA VAL A 219 -21.66 -16.99 18.57
C VAL A 219 -20.25 -16.58 19.00
N PHE A 220 -19.69 -17.34 19.93
CA PHE A 220 -18.26 -17.27 20.29
C PHE A 220 -17.53 -18.42 19.61
N ARG A 221 -16.56 -18.10 18.73
CA ARG A 221 -15.72 -19.08 18.03
C ARG A 221 -14.25 -18.77 18.22
N SER A 222 -13.47 -19.80 18.53
CA SER A 222 -12.01 -19.75 18.58
C SER A 222 -11.46 -21.01 17.94
N ASP A 223 -10.38 -20.87 17.17
CA ASP A 223 -9.74 -22.00 16.47
C ASP A 223 -8.84 -22.82 17.40
N ALA A 224 -8.48 -22.29 18.57
CA ALA A 224 -7.56 -22.95 19.50
C ALA A 224 -8.13 -23.06 20.92
N SER A 225 -8.34 -21.94 21.59
CA SER A 225 -8.93 -21.92 22.93
C SER A 225 -9.68 -20.61 23.18
N ALA A 226 -10.74 -20.69 23.97
CA ALA A 226 -11.54 -19.55 24.40
C ALA A 226 -11.56 -19.49 25.92
N TYR A 227 -11.24 -18.33 26.48
CA TYR A 227 -11.26 -18.10 27.92
C TYR A 227 -12.16 -16.90 28.24
N LEU A 228 -13.21 -17.15 29.02
CA LEU A 228 -14.07 -16.10 29.54
C LEU A 228 -13.73 -15.88 31.03
N ARG A 229 -13.26 -14.67 31.37
CA ARG A 229 -12.83 -14.31 32.72
C ARG A 229 -13.44 -12.98 33.11
N GLY A 230 -14.07 -12.92 34.28
CA GLY A 230 -14.58 -11.69 34.88
C GLY A 230 -13.88 -11.42 36.20
N ALA A 231 -13.53 -10.16 36.45
CA ALA A 231 -12.85 -9.76 37.68
C ALA A 231 -13.71 -10.01 38.94
N GLU A 232 -15.03 -9.84 38.82
CA GLU A 232 -16.01 -10.01 39.91
C GLU A 232 -16.90 -11.25 39.71
N GLY A 233 -16.54 -12.12 38.77
CA GLY A 233 -17.35 -13.25 38.34
C GLY A 233 -17.94 -13.08 36.94
N THR A 234 -18.60 -14.13 36.46
CA THR A 234 -19.14 -14.20 35.09
C THR A 234 -20.59 -14.66 35.16
N HIS A 235 -21.51 -13.83 34.68
CA HIS A 235 -22.93 -14.15 34.57
C HIS A 235 -23.31 -14.31 33.11
N MET A 236 -23.96 -15.42 32.76
CA MET A 236 -24.40 -15.73 31.41
C MET A 236 -25.86 -16.12 31.45
N GLU A 237 -26.66 -15.41 30.67
CA GLU A 237 -28.10 -15.63 30.55
C GLU A 237 -28.44 -15.76 29.07
N SER A 238 -29.16 -16.82 28.73
CA SER A 238 -29.64 -17.08 27.38
C SER A 238 -30.91 -17.91 27.47
N LYS A 239 -31.74 -17.85 26.41
CA LYS A 239 -32.85 -18.77 26.23
C LYS A 239 -32.34 -20.21 26.11
N GLU A 240 -31.30 -20.39 25.30
CA GLU A 240 -30.61 -21.67 25.08
C GLU A 240 -29.10 -21.42 25.08
N LEU A 241 -28.35 -22.25 25.80
CA LEU A 241 -26.90 -22.13 25.89
C LEU A 241 -26.26 -23.45 25.46
N TYR A 242 -25.46 -23.37 24.40
CA TYR A 242 -24.75 -24.52 23.85
C TYR A 242 -23.24 -24.29 23.91
N TRP A 243 -22.53 -25.18 24.60
CA TRP A 243 -21.08 -25.21 24.62
C TRP A 243 -20.59 -26.50 23.98
N SER A 244 -19.68 -26.37 23.03
CA SER A 244 -19.02 -27.48 22.35
C SER A 244 -17.53 -27.19 22.26
N ALA A 245 -16.72 -28.19 22.55
CA ALA A 245 -15.28 -28.15 22.42
C ALA A 245 -14.79 -29.53 21.95
N ASP A 246 -13.70 -29.56 21.18
CA ASP A 246 -13.14 -30.82 20.65
C ASP A 246 -12.53 -31.70 21.74
N GLN A 247 -12.01 -31.08 22.81
CA GLN A 247 -11.36 -31.76 23.94
C GLN A 247 -12.16 -31.57 25.22
N ASP A 248 -11.89 -30.48 25.95
CA ASP A 248 -12.39 -30.29 27.30
C ASP A 248 -13.09 -28.93 27.46
N ILE A 249 -14.14 -28.92 28.30
CA ILE A 249 -14.78 -27.71 28.81
C ILE A 249 -14.49 -27.62 30.31
N HIS A 250 -13.73 -26.61 30.71
CA HIS A 250 -13.37 -26.40 32.11
C HIS A 250 -14.17 -25.27 32.74
N LEU A 251 -14.99 -25.61 33.74
CA LEU A 251 -15.69 -24.65 34.59
C LEU A 251 -14.98 -24.58 35.94
N ARG A 252 -14.36 -23.45 36.25
CA ARG A 252 -13.62 -23.24 37.51
C ARG A 252 -14.04 -21.94 38.17
N SER A 253 -14.38 -22.03 39.45
CA SER A 253 -14.50 -20.87 40.34
C SER A 253 -13.30 -20.85 41.29
N ALA A 254 -12.65 -19.69 41.45
CA ALA A 254 -11.53 -19.55 42.38
C ALA A 254 -12.02 -19.48 43.84
N ASN A 255 -13.05 -18.67 44.08
CA ASN A 255 -13.65 -18.44 45.39
C ASN A 255 -15.18 -18.41 45.24
N GLY A 256 -15.82 -19.59 45.24
CA GLY A 256 -17.27 -19.69 45.16
C GLY A 256 -17.74 -20.99 44.51
N SER A 257 -18.96 -20.96 44.00
CA SER A 257 -19.61 -22.09 43.32
C SER A 257 -19.80 -21.80 41.83
N VAL A 258 -19.76 -22.85 41.02
CA VAL A 258 -20.31 -22.83 39.66
C VAL A 258 -21.76 -23.27 39.76
N ILE A 259 -22.69 -22.43 39.29
CA ILE A 259 -24.13 -22.72 39.33
C ILE A 259 -24.63 -22.79 37.89
N LEU A 260 -25.16 -23.95 37.52
CA LEU A 260 -25.83 -24.16 36.24
C LEU A 260 -27.32 -24.34 36.55
N SER A 261 -28.16 -23.41 36.09
CA SER A 261 -29.60 -23.43 36.33
C SER A 261 -30.33 -23.15 35.02
N GLY A 262 -31.06 -24.15 34.54
CA GLY A 262 -31.93 -24.05 33.36
C GLY A 262 -33.37 -24.37 33.75
N LYS A 263 -34.34 -23.65 33.16
CA LYS A 263 -35.77 -23.86 33.42
C LYS A 263 -36.20 -25.31 33.13
N GLU A 264 -35.65 -25.91 32.08
CA GLU A 264 -35.92 -27.29 31.65
C GLU A 264 -34.87 -28.29 32.14
N GLY A 265 -33.96 -27.84 33.02
CA GLY A 265 -32.84 -28.63 33.52
C GLY A 265 -31.54 -28.38 32.77
N VAL A 266 -30.49 -29.08 33.21
CA VAL A 266 -29.16 -29.06 32.61
C VAL A 266 -28.93 -30.43 31.99
N PHE A 267 -28.72 -30.48 30.68
CA PHE A 267 -28.49 -31.71 29.94
C PHE A 267 -27.00 -31.89 29.68
N VAL A 268 -26.48 -33.08 29.96
CA VAL A 268 -25.09 -33.47 29.68
C VAL A 268 -25.14 -34.69 28.78
N ASP A 269 -24.41 -34.67 27.67
CA ASP A 269 -24.34 -35.82 26.77
C ASP A 269 -23.58 -36.97 27.45
N VAL A 270 -24.31 -38.00 27.85
CA VAL A 270 -23.78 -39.16 28.58
C VAL A 270 -23.05 -40.16 27.68
N ARG A 271 -23.10 -40.02 26.35
CA ARG A 271 -22.45 -40.96 25.41
C ARG A 271 -20.95 -41.04 25.62
N TYR A 272 -20.34 -39.90 25.96
CA TYR A 272 -18.91 -39.75 26.16
C TYR A 272 -18.47 -39.91 27.62
N LEU A 273 -19.41 -40.12 28.55
CA LEU A 273 -19.05 -40.37 29.95
C LEU A 273 -18.44 -41.78 30.10
N PRO A 274 -17.32 -41.92 30.84
CA PRO A 274 -16.70 -43.22 31.08
C PRO A 274 -17.65 -44.12 31.86
N ILE A 275 -17.74 -45.40 31.46
CA ILE A 275 -18.50 -46.42 32.18
C ILE A 275 -17.59 -47.08 33.20
N ALA A 276 -17.89 -46.87 34.48
CA ALA A 276 -17.27 -47.62 35.55
C ALA A 276 -17.99 -48.96 35.72
N LEU A 277 -17.22 -50.05 35.74
CA LEU A 277 -17.75 -51.38 36.03
C LEU A 277 -17.88 -51.53 37.56
N PRO A 278 -19.03 -52.06 38.05
CA PRO A 278 -19.13 -52.44 39.46
C PRO A 278 -18.09 -53.51 39.81
N SER A 279 -17.61 -53.52 41.05
CA SER A 279 -16.58 -54.46 41.54
C SER A 279 -16.95 -55.95 41.41
N LYS A 280 -18.20 -56.28 41.07
CA LYS A 280 -18.67 -57.63 40.75
C LYS A 280 -19.16 -57.63 39.31
N GLU A 281 -18.66 -58.56 38.50
CA GLU A 281 -19.07 -58.76 37.10
C GLU A 281 -20.58 -58.98 37.03
N HIS A 282 -21.31 -57.90 36.76
CA HIS A 282 -22.72 -57.95 36.45
C HIS A 282 -22.90 -57.29 35.08
N HIS A 283 -23.39 -58.08 34.12
CA HIS A 283 -23.80 -57.57 32.82
C HIS A 283 -24.98 -56.63 33.04
N GLY A 284 -24.71 -55.32 32.97
CA GLY A 284 -25.68 -54.29 33.26
C GLY A 284 -26.76 -54.19 32.20
N THR A 285 -28.02 -54.27 32.65
CA THR A 285 -29.21 -54.14 31.82
C THR A 285 -29.64 -52.68 31.75
N GLY A 286 -29.38 -52.00 30.62
CA GLY A 286 -30.06 -50.78 30.11
C GLY A 286 -30.10 -49.49 30.96
N GLN A 287 -29.91 -49.53 32.28
CA GLN A 287 -30.05 -48.40 33.19
C GLN A 287 -28.69 -48.00 33.76
N PHE A 288 -28.44 -46.69 33.82
CA PHE A 288 -27.19 -46.12 34.32
C PHE A 288 -27.46 -45.08 35.40
N LYS A 289 -26.60 -45.05 36.42
CA LYS A 289 -26.51 -43.93 37.36
C LYS A 289 -25.30 -43.08 37.02
N VAL A 290 -25.45 -41.76 37.14
CA VAL A 290 -24.35 -40.80 37.01
C VAL A 290 -23.77 -40.53 38.40
N CYS A 291 -22.45 -40.61 38.50
CA CYS A 291 -21.67 -40.46 39.72
C CYS A 291 -20.60 -39.38 39.53
N VAL A 292 -20.18 -38.76 40.63
CA VAL A 292 -19.17 -37.70 40.65
C VAL A 292 -17.95 -38.17 41.45
N CYS A 293 -16.77 -38.06 40.86
CA CYS A 293 -15.50 -38.27 41.54
C CYS A 293 -15.19 -37.06 42.44
N MET A 294 -15.31 -37.21 43.74
CA MET A 294 -14.87 -36.17 44.68
C MET A 294 -13.37 -36.35 45.00
N PRO A 295 -12.59 -35.26 45.16
CA PRO A 295 -12.97 -33.84 45.03
C PRO A 295 -12.88 -33.28 43.60
N GLN A 296 -12.47 -34.09 42.62
CA GLN A 296 -12.11 -33.63 41.27
C GLN A 296 -13.28 -33.13 40.41
N GLY A 297 -14.51 -33.56 40.72
CA GLY A 297 -15.72 -33.20 39.97
C GLY A 297 -15.92 -33.96 38.64
N LYS A 298 -15.10 -34.97 38.32
CA LYS A 298 -15.26 -35.77 37.09
C LYS A 298 -16.55 -36.61 37.14
N LEU A 299 -17.31 -36.63 36.05
CA LEU A 299 -18.54 -37.41 35.93
C LEU A 299 -18.25 -38.78 35.31
N PHE A 300 -18.92 -39.82 35.81
CA PHE A 300 -18.88 -41.16 35.23
C PHE A 300 -20.23 -41.85 35.37
N ARG A 301 -20.46 -42.88 34.56
CA ARG A 301 -21.69 -43.69 34.62
C ARG A 301 -21.41 -45.09 35.14
N ILE A 302 -22.33 -45.64 35.92
CA ILE A 302 -22.28 -47.02 36.39
C ILE A 302 -23.55 -47.75 35.93
N ALA A 303 -23.38 -48.95 35.38
CA ALA A 303 -24.51 -49.76 34.98
C ALA A 303 -25.23 -50.33 36.22
N VAL A 304 -26.55 -50.25 36.24
CA VAL A 304 -27.39 -50.76 37.33
C VAL A 304 -28.06 -52.04 36.83
N PRO A 305 -27.68 -53.23 37.34
CA PRO A 305 -28.37 -54.48 37.03
C PRO A 305 -29.80 -54.45 37.59
N ASP A 306 -30.74 -55.05 36.88
CA ASP A 306 -32.15 -55.12 37.30
C ASP A 306 -32.29 -55.71 38.71
N GLY A 307 -33.01 -54.98 39.58
CA GLY A 307 -33.29 -55.40 40.95
C GLY A 307 -32.19 -55.12 41.99
N GLN A 308 -31.03 -54.57 41.61
CA GLN A 308 -29.95 -54.24 42.56
C GLN A 308 -29.76 -52.73 42.80
N ARG A 309 -29.60 -52.35 44.07
CA ARG A 309 -29.22 -50.97 44.44
C ARG A 309 -27.71 -50.82 44.36
N VAL A 310 -27.22 -50.33 43.22
CA VAL A 310 -25.79 -49.98 43.06
C VAL A 310 -25.55 -48.55 43.55
N THR A 311 -24.49 -48.34 44.35
CA THR A 311 -24.05 -47.02 44.83
C THR A 311 -22.72 -46.63 44.17
N CYS A 312 -22.49 -45.32 44.04
CA CYS A 312 -21.26 -44.77 43.46
C CYS A 312 -20.00 -45.06 44.27
N SER A 313 -20.14 -45.55 45.51
CA SER A 313 -19.03 -45.88 46.42
C SER A 313 -18.40 -47.26 46.17
N HIS A 314 -19.06 -48.14 45.40
CA HIS A 314 -18.64 -49.53 45.21
C HIS A 314 -18.13 -49.81 43.78
N ILE A 315 -17.45 -48.84 43.18
CA ILE A 315 -16.75 -49.01 41.89
C ILE A 315 -15.35 -49.55 42.09
N ASN A 316 -14.87 -50.32 41.11
CA ASN A 316 -13.47 -50.71 41.08
C ASN A 316 -12.61 -49.50 40.69
N THR A 317 -11.84 -48.96 41.65
CA THR A 317 -10.91 -47.84 41.44
C THR A 317 -9.47 -48.31 41.19
N THR A 318 -9.23 -49.61 41.03
CA THR A 318 -7.88 -50.17 40.83
C THR A 318 -7.63 -50.47 39.35
N GLY A 319 -6.59 -49.84 38.78
CA GLY A 319 -6.12 -50.04 37.38
C GLY A 319 -6.44 -48.89 36.42
N ASP A 320 -6.14 -49.10 35.12
CA ASP A 320 -6.31 -48.13 34.02
C ASP A 320 -7.78 -47.73 33.74
N LEU A 321 -8.74 -48.39 34.39
CA LEU A 321 -10.18 -48.17 34.26
C LEU A 321 -10.75 -47.29 35.37
N ASN A 322 -9.91 -46.62 36.17
CA ASN A 322 -10.37 -45.73 37.23
C ASN A 322 -11.00 -44.45 36.63
N PRO A 323 -12.33 -44.25 36.75
CA PRO A 323 -12.99 -43.05 36.23
C PRO A 323 -12.57 -41.76 36.96
N CYS A 324 -11.93 -41.89 38.13
CA CYS A 324 -11.42 -40.80 38.96
C CYS A 324 -9.89 -40.65 38.91
N GLY A 325 -9.22 -41.42 38.05
CA GLY A 325 -7.76 -41.37 37.82
C GLY A 325 -7.33 -40.21 36.95
#